data_AF-A0A947TGC4-F1
#
_entry.id   AF-A0A947TGC4-F1
#
_cell.length_a   1.000
_cell.length_b   1.000
_cell.length_c   1.000
_cell.angle_alpha   90.00
_cell.angle_beta   90.00
_cell.angle_gamma   90.00
#
_symmetry.space_group_name_H-M   'P 1'
#
loop_
_entity.id
_entity.type
_entity.pdbx_description
1 polymer ?
#
loop_
_entity_poly.entity_id
_entity_poly.type
_entity_poly.pdbx_seq_one_letter_code
_entity_poly.pdbx_strand_id
1 'polypeptide(L)'
;MADARHPQIYSIAAHRGFADALVAGLVPRYREAEFGLARLTLLLPSSRAQRIVTEAFIRHAGEEDRAGLLMPRMAVVGDLDLDETLGALLDPLGAPDIPRAIDPTRRWLALARLIGEEMGSDAPKGATLLRLARETGATMDRLLVEGIGPEELIGDNVLQLVGDLSAHWQASLRTFARVQARWLA
;
A
#
# COMPACT_ATOMS: atom_id res chain seq x y z
N MET A 1 6.27 -13.02 29.16
CA MET A 1 5.52 -11.86 28.63
C MET A 1 6.53 -10.89 28.08
N ALA A 2 6.62 -10.76 26.75
CA ALA A 2 7.55 -9.81 26.13
C ALA A 2 6.98 -8.40 26.35
N ASP A 3 7.75 -7.55 27.03
CA ASP A 3 7.42 -6.16 27.25
C ASP A 3 7.13 -5.48 25.90
N ALA A 4 5.98 -4.80 25.78
CA ALA A 4 5.55 -4.21 24.52
C ALA A 4 6.45 -3.01 24.19
N ARG A 5 7.52 -3.25 23.42
CA ARG A 5 8.43 -2.19 22.97
C ARG A 5 7.67 -1.22 22.06
N HIS A 6 7.41 -0.02 22.54
CA HIS A 6 6.90 1.06 21.70
C HIS A 6 7.85 1.34 20.52
N PRO A 7 7.31 1.70 19.33
CA PRO A 7 8.12 2.07 18.19
C PRO A 7 9.09 3.20 18.53
N GLN A 8 10.36 3.04 18.15
CA GLN A 8 11.37 4.07 18.30
C GLN A 8 11.29 5.01 17.09
N ILE A 9 10.96 6.27 17.34
CA ILE A 9 10.82 7.28 16.28
C ILE A 9 12.13 8.06 16.16
N TYR A 10 12.68 8.10 14.94
CA TYR A 10 13.87 8.86 14.61
C TYR A 10 13.56 9.88 13.52
N SER A 11 14.30 10.99 13.49
CA SER A 11 14.16 12.03 12.48
C SER A 11 15.51 12.38 11.85
N ILE A 12 15.49 12.68 10.55
CA ILE A 12 16.63 13.18 9.79
C ILE A 12 16.24 14.56 9.27
N ALA A 13 17.09 15.56 9.50
CA ALA A 13 16.83 16.92 9.05
C ALA A 13 16.77 16.99 7.51
N ALA A 14 15.79 17.72 6.97
CA ALA A 14 15.51 17.76 5.53
C ALA A 14 16.66 18.25 4.63
N HIS A 15 17.63 18.98 5.20
CA HIS A 15 18.80 19.48 4.47
C HIS A 15 19.94 18.46 4.36
N ARG A 16 19.84 17.30 5.04
CA ARG A 16 20.84 16.23 4.96
C ARG A 16 20.43 15.22 3.89
N GLY A 17 21.42 14.65 3.20
CA GLY A 17 21.22 13.47 2.37
C GLY A 17 20.65 12.34 3.23
N PHE A 18 19.39 11.98 3.00
CA PHE A 18 18.66 11.06 3.88
C PHE A 18 19.38 9.71 4.03
N ALA A 19 19.86 9.15 2.93
CA ALA A 19 20.53 7.85 2.93
C ALA A 19 21.87 7.87 3.67
N ASP A 20 22.71 8.88 3.43
CA ASP A 20 24.00 9.02 4.12
C ASP A 20 23.81 9.24 5.63
N ALA A 21 22.84 10.09 6.02
CA ALA A 21 22.52 10.32 7.41
C ALA A 21 21.93 9.07 8.11
N LEU A 22 21.10 8.31 7.40
CA LEU A 22 20.56 7.04 7.89
C LEU A 22 21.69 6.03 8.12
N VAL A 23 22.57 5.83 7.14
CA VAL A 23 23.69 4.89 7.21
C VAL A 23 24.65 5.26 8.35
N ALA A 24 25.03 6.54 8.46
CA ALA A 24 25.89 7.04 9.53
C ALA A 24 25.29 6.83 10.93
N GLY A 25 23.95 6.80 11.05
CA GLY A 25 23.27 6.46 12.30
C GLY A 25 23.17 4.95 12.57
N LEU A 26 23.01 4.14 11.52
CA LEU A 26 22.84 2.70 11.63
C LEU A 26 24.16 1.97 11.92
N VAL A 27 25.24 2.31 11.20
CA VAL A 27 26.51 1.56 11.26
C VAL A 27 27.09 1.50 12.68
N PRO A 28 27.19 2.61 13.44
CA PRO A 28 27.71 2.54 14.81
C PRO A 28 26.80 1.76 15.77
N ARG A 29 25.48 1.78 15.53
CA ARG A 29 24.49 1.11 16.39
C ARG A 29 24.51 -0.41 16.23
N TYR A 30 24.89 -0.90 15.06
CA TYR A 30 24.90 -2.31 14.70
C TYR A 30 26.31 -2.80 14.34
N ARG A 31 27.33 -2.20 14.95
CA ARG A 31 28.77 -2.48 14.72
C ARG A 31 29.27 -3.82 15.27
N GLU A 32 28.39 -4.73 15.66
CA GLU A 32 28.82 -6.08 16.11
C GLU A 32 29.74 -6.68 15.04
N ALA A 33 30.92 -7.15 15.46
CA ALA A 33 32.09 -7.34 14.61
C ALA A 33 31.86 -8.28 13.41
N GLU A 34 30.90 -9.19 13.49
CA GLU A 34 30.69 -10.21 12.47
C GLU A 34 29.38 -10.04 11.69
N PHE A 35 28.24 -9.78 12.34
CA PHE A 35 26.92 -9.89 11.68
C PHE A 35 25.91 -8.78 12.00
N GLY A 36 26.31 -7.72 12.71
CA GLY A 36 25.33 -6.78 13.29
C GLY A 36 24.40 -6.12 12.27
N LEU A 37 24.92 -5.67 11.13
CA LEU A 37 24.10 -5.10 10.05
C LEU A 37 23.27 -6.14 9.31
N ALA A 38 23.76 -7.36 9.13
CA ALA A 38 23.04 -8.44 8.44
C ALA A 38 21.76 -8.87 9.17
N ARG A 39 21.66 -8.56 10.47
CA ARG A 39 20.47 -8.80 11.30
C ARG A 39 19.38 -7.73 11.13
N LEU A 40 19.69 -6.62 10.47
CA LEU A 40 18.72 -5.57 10.21
C LEU A 40 17.86 -5.91 8.99
N THR A 41 16.58 -5.64 9.11
CA THR A 41 15.64 -5.56 8.00
C THR A 41 15.23 -4.10 7.81
N LEU A 42 15.53 -3.55 6.64
CA LEU A 42 15.11 -2.21 6.23
C LEU A 42 13.95 -2.32 5.24
N LEU A 43 12.79 -1.78 5.64
CA LEU A 43 11.65 -1.61 4.75
C LEU A 43 11.77 -0.27 4.04
N LEU A 44 11.76 -0.31 2.70
CA LEU A 44 12.02 0.86 1.86
C LEU A 44 10.83 1.11 0.92
N PRO A 45 10.57 2.38 0.55
CA PRO A 45 9.37 2.72 -0.22
C PRO A 45 9.47 2.40 -1.72
N SER A 46 10.68 2.09 -2.22
CA SER A 46 10.90 1.76 -3.64
C SER A 46 12.25 1.09 -3.86
N SER A 47 12.40 0.40 -4.99
CA SER A 47 13.69 -0.12 -5.47
C SER A 47 14.73 0.99 -5.68
N ARG A 48 14.26 2.21 -6.04
CA ARG A 48 15.13 3.39 -6.11
C ARG A 48 15.70 3.75 -4.74
N ALA A 49 14.88 3.73 -3.68
CA ALA A 49 15.35 3.99 -2.32
C ALA A 49 16.36 2.92 -1.86
N GLN A 50 16.11 1.65 -2.18
CA GLN A 50 17.04 0.55 -1.93
C GLN A 50 18.41 0.80 -2.57
N ARG A 51 18.45 1.15 -3.86
CA ARG A 51 19.73 1.45 -4.54
C ARG A 51 20.47 2.62 -3.88
N ILE A 52 19.76 3.70 -3.55
CA ILE A 52 20.38 4.90 -2.93
C ILE A 52 20.96 4.56 -1.55
N VAL A 53 20.25 3.78 -0.74
CA VAL A 53 20.73 3.33 0.57
C VAL A 53 21.93 2.38 0.43
N THR A 54 21.89 1.44 -0.53
CA THR A 54 23.03 0.59 -0.86
C THR A 54 24.28 1.39 -1.20
N GLU A 55 24.16 2.37 -2.08
CA GLU A 55 25.27 3.25 -2.46
C GLU A 55 25.81 4.05 -1.26
N ALA A 56 24.94 4.49 -0.35
CA ALA A 56 25.34 5.18 0.87
C ALA A 56 26.14 4.26 1.82
N PHE A 57 25.75 2.99 1.98
CA PHE A 57 26.55 2.02 2.73
C PHE A 57 27.92 1.78 2.12
N ILE A 58 28.01 1.69 0.78
CA ILE A 58 29.27 1.50 0.07
C ILE A 58 30.19 2.72 0.26
N ARG A 59 29.66 3.95 0.11
CA ARG A 59 30.44 5.18 0.36
C ARG A 59 30.96 5.22 1.79
N HIS A 60 30.08 4.98 2.77
CA HIS A 60 30.44 5.01 4.18
C HIS A 60 31.51 3.95 4.53
N ALA A 61 31.41 2.74 3.99
CA ALA A 61 32.43 1.72 4.18
C ALA A 61 33.80 2.13 3.59
N GLY A 62 33.80 2.80 2.43
CA GLY A 62 35.01 3.36 1.83
C GLY A 62 35.63 4.51 2.64
N GLU A 63 34.81 5.37 3.25
CA GLU A 63 35.26 6.45 4.15
C GLU A 63 35.89 5.91 5.44
N GLU A 64 35.42 4.77 5.94
CA GLU A 64 35.96 4.09 7.13
C GLU A 64 37.15 3.13 6.83
N ASP A 65 37.65 3.11 5.58
CA ASP A 65 38.72 2.20 5.10
C ASP A 65 38.43 0.71 5.38
N ARG A 66 37.14 0.33 5.28
CA ARG A 66 36.69 -1.05 5.54
C ARG A 66 36.74 -1.87 4.25
N ALA A 67 37.47 -2.98 4.29
CA ALA A 67 37.62 -3.90 3.16
C ALA A 67 36.30 -4.57 2.68
N GLY A 68 35.26 -4.59 3.51
CA GLY A 68 33.96 -5.15 3.17
C GLY A 68 32.91 -4.97 4.27
N LEU A 69 31.63 -5.09 3.88
CA LEU A 69 30.49 -4.96 4.78
C LEU A 69 29.40 -5.96 4.40
N LEU A 70 28.88 -6.70 5.39
CA LEU A 70 27.64 -7.44 5.22
C LEU A 70 26.46 -6.47 5.30
N MET A 71 25.71 -6.40 4.20
CA MET A 71 24.59 -5.48 4.05
C MET A 71 23.39 -5.89 4.89
N PRO A 72 22.56 -4.93 5.34
CA PRO A 72 21.25 -5.23 5.88
C PRO A 72 20.35 -5.87 4.83
N ARG A 73 19.37 -6.66 5.27
CA ARG A 73 18.28 -7.13 4.41
C ARG A 73 17.42 -5.92 4.07
N MET A 74 17.19 -5.68 2.79
CA MET A 74 16.35 -4.57 2.33
C MET A 74 15.17 -5.12 1.57
N ALA A 75 13.96 -4.74 1.96
CA ALA A 75 12.72 -5.15 1.31
C ALA A 75 11.94 -3.91 0.86
N VAL A 76 11.38 -3.95 -0.33
CA VAL A 76 10.64 -2.83 -0.91
C VAL A 76 9.15 -3.03 -0.72
N VAL A 77 8.48 -2.07 -0.09
CA VAL A 77 7.03 -2.13 0.13
C VAL A 77 6.31 -2.08 -1.22
N GLY A 78 5.48 -3.09 -1.49
CA GLY A 78 4.72 -3.22 -2.74
C GLY A 78 5.46 -3.94 -3.87
N ASP A 79 6.64 -4.51 -3.61
CA ASP A 79 7.31 -5.39 -4.56
C ASP A 79 6.60 -6.75 -4.65
N LEU A 80 6.62 -7.37 -5.83
CA LEU A 80 6.01 -8.70 -6.05
C LEU A 80 6.77 -9.80 -5.30
N ASP A 81 8.07 -9.58 -5.07
CA ASP A 81 8.95 -10.49 -4.35
C ASP A 81 9.04 -10.16 -2.85
N LEU A 82 8.17 -9.27 -2.35
CA LEU A 82 8.15 -8.86 -0.94
C LEU A 82 7.91 -10.05 -0.02
N ASP A 83 7.01 -10.96 -0.42
CA ASP A 83 6.70 -12.18 0.32
C ASP A 83 7.87 -13.18 0.30
N GLU A 84 8.70 -13.22 -0.75
CA GLU A 84 9.91 -14.04 -0.77
C GLU A 84 11.00 -13.44 0.13
N THR A 85 11.14 -12.11 0.10
CA THR A 85 12.16 -11.37 0.87
C THR A 85 11.84 -11.32 2.37
N LEU A 86 10.56 -11.21 2.73
CA LEU A 86 10.09 -11.07 4.10
C LEU A 86 9.40 -12.33 4.65
N GLY A 87 9.09 -13.33 3.82
CA GLY A 87 8.31 -14.50 4.19
C GLY A 87 8.82 -15.17 5.46
N ALA A 88 10.11 -15.48 5.54
CA ALA A 88 10.68 -16.10 6.75
C ALA A 88 10.66 -15.21 8.01
N LEU A 89 10.48 -13.89 7.88
CA LEU A 89 10.51 -12.92 8.98
C LEU A 89 9.11 -12.49 9.44
N LEU A 90 8.16 -12.43 8.52
CA LEU A 90 6.81 -11.90 8.74
C LEU A 90 5.71 -12.94 8.61
N ASP A 91 5.99 -14.18 8.16
CA ASP A 91 4.99 -15.24 8.12
C ASP A 91 4.59 -15.62 9.55
N PRO A 92 3.42 -15.17 10.04
CA PRO A 92 2.95 -15.56 11.33
C PRO A 92 2.53 -17.02 11.16
N LEU A 93 3.18 -17.94 11.86
CA LEU A 93 2.67 -19.32 11.98
C LEU A 93 1.19 -19.26 12.39
N GLY A 94 0.27 -19.40 11.43
CA GLY A 94 -1.18 -19.29 11.64
C GLY A 94 -1.90 -18.04 11.11
N ALA A 95 -1.31 -17.21 10.23
CA ALA A 95 -2.10 -16.23 9.50
C ALA A 95 -3.17 -16.96 8.64
N PRO A 96 -4.44 -16.50 8.64
CA PRO A 96 -5.45 -17.08 7.78
C PRO A 96 -5.01 -16.93 6.32
N ASP A 97 -5.16 -18.00 5.53
CA ASP A 97 -4.89 -17.98 4.09
C ASP A 97 -5.62 -16.80 3.46
N ILE A 98 -4.86 -15.83 2.96
CA ILE A 98 -5.42 -14.71 2.20
C ILE A 98 -5.99 -15.31 0.91
N PRO A 99 -7.28 -15.11 0.61
CA PRO A 99 -7.86 -15.60 -0.64
C PRO A 99 -7.11 -15.05 -1.84
N ARG A 100 -6.92 -15.88 -2.87
CA ARG A 100 -6.29 -15.44 -4.12
C ARG A 100 -7.01 -14.22 -4.68
N ALA A 101 -6.22 -13.24 -5.11
CA ALA A 101 -6.75 -12.06 -5.79
C ALA A 101 -7.63 -12.47 -6.99
N ILE A 102 -8.75 -11.76 -7.17
CA ILE A 102 -9.61 -11.97 -8.33
C ILE A 102 -8.89 -11.53 -9.61
N ASP A 103 -9.07 -12.29 -10.69
CA ASP A 103 -8.59 -11.90 -12.00
C ASP A 103 -9.14 -10.50 -12.41
N PRO A 104 -8.29 -9.55 -12.86
CA PRO A 104 -8.73 -8.20 -13.19
C PRO A 104 -9.83 -8.13 -14.26
N THR A 105 -9.78 -9.01 -15.27
CA THR A 105 -10.79 -9.06 -16.32
C THR A 105 -12.11 -9.59 -15.78
N ARG A 106 -12.06 -10.65 -14.96
CA ARG A 106 -13.25 -11.18 -14.28
C ARG A 106 -13.89 -10.12 -13.38
N ARG A 107 -13.09 -9.40 -12.58
CA ARG A 107 -13.56 -8.31 -11.73
C ARG A 107 -14.25 -7.21 -12.55
N TRP A 108 -13.62 -6.79 -13.64
CA TRP A 108 -14.14 -5.76 -14.53
C TRP A 108 -15.51 -6.12 -15.12
N LEU A 109 -15.65 -7.34 -15.66
CA LEU A 109 -16.91 -7.81 -16.23
C LEU A 109 -17.99 -8.04 -15.17
N ALA A 110 -17.61 -8.49 -13.97
CA ALA A 110 -18.54 -8.62 -12.85
C ALA A 110 -19.09 -7.26 -12.39
N LEU A 111 -18.23 -6.24 -12.30
CA LEU A 111 -18.66 -4.87 -12.00
C LEU A 111 -19.57 -4.31 -13.10
N ALA A 112 -19.25 -4.54 -14.38
CA ALA A 112 -20.10 -4.12 -15.48
C ALA A 112 -21.51 -4.73 -15.38
N ARG A 113 -21.60 -6.01 -15.00
CA ARG A 113 -22.88 -6.68 -14.74
C ARG A 113 -23.63 -6.05 -13.58
N LEU A 114 -22.98 -5.86 -12.42
CA LEU A 114 -23.61 -5.24 -11.24
C LEU A 114 -24.12 -3.82 -11.52
N ILE A 115 -23.35 -3.02 -12.26
CA ILE A 115 -23.75 -1.67 -12.67
C ILE A 115 -24.97 -1.73 -13.59
N GLY A 116 -24.97 -2.64 -14.57
CA GLY A 116 -26.12 -2.84 -15.45
C GLY A 116 -27.38 -3.27 -14.70
N GLU A 117 -27.25 -4.19 -13.75
CA GLU A 117 -28.35 -4.64 -12.88
C GLU A 117 -28.86 -3.52 -11.95
N GLU A 118 -27.99 -2.66 -11.46
CA GLU A 118 -28.34 -1.56 -10.55
C GLU A 118 -28.97 -0.37 -11.30
N MET A 119 -28.49 -0.05 -12.50
CA MET A 119 -29.00 1.08 -13.30
C MET A 119 -30.21 0.70 -14.18
N GLY A 120 -30.45 -0.60 -14.42
CA GLY A 120 -31.60 -1.08 -15.17
C GLY A 120 -31.68 -0.49 -16.59
N SER A 121 -32.82 0.12 -16.95
CA SER A 121 -33.04 0.74 -18.27
C SER A 121 -32.10 1.91 -18.56
N ASP A 122 -31.60 2.56 -17.52
CA ASP A 122 -30.78 3.76 -17.61
C ASP A 122 -29.29 3.41 -17.75
N ALA A 123 -28.94 2.12 -17.68
CA ALA A 123 -27.58 1.65 -17.83
C ALA A 123 -27.03 2.00 -19.23
N PRO A 124 -25.81 2.56 -19.32
CA PRO A 124 -25.13 2.64 -20.60
C PRO A 124 -24.91 1.24 -21.18
N LYS A 125 -24.73 1.16 -22.50
CA LYS A 125 -24.53 -0.12 -23.20
C LYS A 125 -23.12 -0.25 -23.77
N GLY A 126 -22.70 -1.50 -24.01
CA GLY A 126 -21.46 -1.84 -24.70
C GLY A 126 -20.22 -1.21 -24.06
N ALA A 127 -19.41 -0.54 -24.87
CA ALA A 127 -18.14 0.04 -24.44
C ALA A 127 -18.27 1.07 -23.30
N THR A 128 -19.37 1.82 -23.24
CA THR A 128 -19.58 2.83 -22.19
C THR A 128 -19.81 2.18 -20.82
N LEU A 129 -20.55 1.07 -20.76
CA LEU A 129 -20.74 0.30 -19.53
C LEU A 129 -19.41 -0.27 -19.03
N LEU A 130 -18.63 -0.82 -19.96
CA LEU A 130 -17.31 -1.37 -19.65
C LEU A 130 -16.38 -0.26 -19.14
N ARG A 131 -16.37 0.92 -19.76
CA ARG A 131 -15.59 2.05 -19.25
C ARG A 131 -16.05 2.48 -17.85
N LEU A 132 -17.36 2.59 -17.63
CA LEU A 132 -17.92 2.93 -16.32
C LEU A 132 -17.48 1.91 -15.25
N ALA A 133 -17.53 0.61 -15.56
CA ALA A 133 -17.08 -0.44 -14.65
C ALA A 133 -15.60 -0.35 -14.28
N ARG A 134 -14.74 0.05 -15.22
CA ARG A 134 -13.32 0.28 -14.97
C ARG A 134 -13.11 1.44 -14.01
N GLU A 135 -13.78 2.57 -14.25
CA GLU A 135 -13.70 3.75 -13.38
C GLU A 135 -14.31 3.48 -11.99
N THR A 136 -15.41 2.72 -11.92
CA THR A 136 -16.00 2.28 -10.65
C THR A 136 -15.02 1.42 -9.87
N GLY A 137 -14.37 0.43 -10.51
CA GLY A 137 -13.36 -0.41 -9.87
C GLY A 137 -12.16 0.40 -9.34
N ALA A 138 -11.62 1.32 -10.15
CA ALA A 138 -10.53 2.19 -9.72
C ALA A 138 -10.93 3.11 -8.54
N THR A 139 -12.16 3.60 -8.54
CA THR A 139 -12.69 4.40 -7.42
C THR A 139 -12.82 3.56 -6.15
N MET A 140 -13.34 2.34 -6.26
CA MET A 140 -13.42 1.39 -5.13
C MET A 140 -12.03 1.08 -4.56
N ASP A 141 -11.02 0.90 -5.41
CA ASP A 141 -9.64 0.63 -4.97
C ASP A 141 -9.08 1.81 -4.17
N ARG A 142 -9.35 3.04 -4.62
CA ARG A 142 -8.92 4.24 -3.89
C ARG A 142 -9.59 4.38 -2.54
N LEU A 143 -10.90 4.09 -2.46
CA LEU A 143 -11.62 4.10 -1.18
C LEU A 143 -11.12 3.00 -0.24
N LEU A 144 -10.81 1.82 -0.77
CA LEU A 144 -10.28 0.70 0.01
C LEU A 144 -8.92 1.04 0.64
N VAL A 145 -8.04 1.75 -0.08
CA VAL A 145 -6.76 2.22 0.45
C VAL A 145 -6.93 3.14 1.66
N GLU A 146 -7.97 3.98 1.64
CA GLU A 146 -8.30 4.89 2.74
C GLU A 146 -9.17 4.23 3.83
N GLY A 147 -9.54 2.95 3.66
CA GLY A 147 -10.40 2.23 4.59
C GLY A 147 -11.86 2.70 4.60
N ILE A 148 -12.34 3.32 3.52
CA ILE A 148 -13.68 3.91 3.42
C ILE A 148 -14.67 2.90 2.82
N GLY A 149 -15.69 2.54 3.61
CA GLY A 149 -16.77 1.63 3.22
C GLY A 149 -17.95 2.32 2.51
N PRO A 150 -18.81 1.55 1.80
CA PRO A 150 -20.00 2.11 1.15
C PRO A 150 -20.99 2.77 2.12
N GLU A 151 -21.04 2.32 3.37
CA GLU A 151 -21.85 2.88 4.46
C GLU A 151 -21.46 4.33 4.80
N GLU A 152 -20.17 4.67 4.69
CA GLU A 152 -19.67 6.01 4.97
C GLU A 152 -20.02 6.99 3.84
N LEU A 153 -20.11 6.50 2.60
CA LEU A 153 -20.46 7.31 1.42
C LEU A 153 -21.88 7.86 1.47
N ILE A 154 -22.78 7.20 2.21
CA ILE A 154 -24.18 7.61 2.38
C ILE A 154 -24.46 8.17 3.78
N GLY A 155 -23.42 8.35 4.60
CA GLY A 155 -23.54 8.93 5.93
C GLY A 155 -23.78 10.45 5.91
N ASP A 156 -24.26 10.98 7.02
CA ASP A 156 -24.60 12.41 7.17
C ASP A 156 -23.43 13.33 6.85
N ASN A 157 -22.20 12.95 7.18
CA ASN A 157 -20.99 13.76 6.91
C ASN A 157 -20.81 14.02 5.40
N VAL A 158 -21.09 13.02 4.56
CA VAL A 158 -21.00 13.14 3.11
C VAL A 158 -22.27 13.80 2.58
N LEU A 159 -23.45 13.40 3.04
CA LEU A 159 -24.72 13.97 2.57
C LEU A 159 -24.88 15.45 2.89
N GLN A 160 -24.34 15.95 4.01
CA GLN A 160 -24.34 17.37 4.35
C GLN A 160 -23.40 18.18 3.44
N LEU A 161 -22.23 17.63 3.08
CA LEU A 161 -21.33 18.23 2.09
C LEU A 161 -21.94 18.21 0.67
N VAL A 162 -22.70 17.15 0.37
CA VAL A 162 -23.41 16.93 -0.90
C VAL A 162 -24.78 17.64 -0.93
N GLY A 163 -25.22 18.23 0.19
CA GLY A 163 -26.51 18.94 0.29
C GLY A 163 -26.63 20.13 -0.65
N ASP A 164 -25.49 20.74 -1.00
CA ASP A 164 -25.37 21.82 -1.98
C ASP A 164 -25.16 21.31 -3.43
N LEU A 165 -25.01 20.00 -3.63
CA LEU A 165 -24.80 19.40 -4.96
C LEU A 165 -26.12 19.09 -5.66
N SER A 166 -26.09 19.08 -7.00
CA SER A 166 -27.28 18.79 -7.81
C SER A 166 -27.82 17.38 -7.54
N ALA A 167 -29.14 17.19 -7.72
CA ALA A 167 -29.81 15.91 -7.52
C ALA A 167 -29.17 14.75 -8.30
N HIS A 168 -28.54 15.05 -9.44
CA HIS A 168 -27.80 14.07 -10.24
C HIS A 168 -26.61 13.48 -9.48
N TRP A 169 -25.82 14.29 -8.78
CA TRP A 169 -24.68 13.82 -7.98
C TRP A 169 -25.12 12.89 -6.85
N GLN A 170 -26.20 13.26 -6.16
CA GLN A 170 -26.77 12.40 -5.12
C GLN A 170 -27.23 11.05 -5.68
N ALA A 171 -27.88 11.05 -6.85
CA ALA A 171 -28.30 9.80 -7.50
C ALA A 171 -27.10 8.92 -7.88
N SER A 172 -26.08 9.51 -8.50
CA SER A 172 -24.85 8.79 -8.88
C SER A 172 -24.11 8.21 -7.68
N LEU A 173 -23.98 8.99 -6.58
CA LEU A 173 -23.34 8.52 -5.35
C LEU A 173 -24.10 7.34 -4.73
N ARG A 174 -25.43 7.43 -4.65
CA ARG A 174 -26.26 6.33 -4.15
C ARG A 174 -26.13 5.07 -5.02
N THR A 175 -26.10 5.22 -6.35
CA THR A 175 -25.87 4.10 -7.27
C THR A 175 -24.49 3.47 -7.05
N PHE A 176 -23.43 4.29 -6.95
CA PHE A 176 -22.08 3.81 -6.68
C PHE A 176 -22.00 3.03 -5.35
N ALA A 177 -22.56 3.59 -4.27
CA ALA A 177 -22.59 2.95 -2.95
C ALA A 177 -23.34 1.60 -2.98
N ARG A 178 -24.47 1.51 -3.71
CA ARG A 178 -25.21 0.24 -3.86
C ARG A 178 -24.46 -0.80 -4.67
N VAL A 179 -23.77 -0.40 -5.75
CA VAL A 179 -22.90 -1.33 -6.51
C VAL A 179 -21.79 -1.88 -5.62
N GLN A 180 -21.13 -1.02 -4.83
CA GLN A 180 -20.09 -1.45 -3.90
C GLN A 180 -20.64 -2.35 -2.79
N ALA A 181 -21.82 -2.05 -2.23
CA ALA A 181 -22.47 -2.92 -1.25
C ALA A 181 -22.81 -4.31 -1.83
N ARG A 182 -23.32 -4.38 -3.07
CA ARG A 182 -23.56 -5.65 -3.77
C ARG A 182 -22.29 -6.42 -4.10
N TRP A 183 -21.17 -5.72 -4.29
CA TRP A 183 -19.87 -6.36 -4.52
C TRP A 183 -19.33 -7.04 -3.25
N LEU A 184 -19.61 -6.49 -2.08
CA LEU A 184 -19.17 -7.02 -0.78
C LEU A 184 -20.06 -8.14 -0.24
N ALA A 185 -21.29 -8.27 -0.74
CA ALA A 185 -22.26 -9.30 -0.35
C ALA A 185 -21.98 -10.65 -1.02
#